data_AF-A0A932BT50-F1
#
_entry.id   AF-A0A932BT50-F1
#
_cell.length_a   1.000
_cell.length_b   1.000
_cell.length_c   1.000
_cell.angle_alpha   90.00
_cell.angle_beta   90.00
_cell.angle_gamma   90.00
#
_symmetry.space_group_name_H-M   'P 1'
#
loop_
_entity.id
_entity.type
_entity.pdbx_description
1 polymer ?
#
loop_
_entity_poly.entity_id
_entity_poly.type
_entity_poly.pdbx_seq_one_letter_code
_entity_poly.pdbx_strand_id
1 'polypeptide(L)'
;MDRYLIESPHAAEDCDKVVKEVHAAGYLHHFEWGCHDGSHCGWAVVEAENREHAKQMVPWMVRERARIVKLEKFEEVDPSHPNR
;
A
#
# COMPACT_ATOMS: atom_id res chain seq x y z
N MET A 1 8.08 -0.81 -15.38
CA MET A 1 7.56 -0.54 -14.03
C MET A 1 7.32 -1.86 -13.35
N ASP A 2 7.54 -1.93 -12.04
CA ASP A 2 7.25 -3.10 -11.22
C ASP A 2 5.92 -2.92 -10.50
N ARG A 3 5.24 -4.02 -10.18
CA ARG A 3 4.03 -4.00 -9.35
C ARG A 3 4.40 -4.00 -7.87
N TYR A 4 3.74 -3.17 -7.07
CA TYR A 4 3.92 -3.10 -5.64
C TYR A 4 2.58 -3.14 -4.91
N LEU A 5 2.53 -3.86 -3.78
CA LEU A 5 1.49 -3.70 -2.78
C LEU A 5 1.97 -2.65 -1.78
N ILE A 6 1.12 -1.65 -1.57
CA ILE A 6 1.23 -0.66 -0.51
C ILE A 6 0.31 -1.12 0.61
N GLU A 7 0.83 -1.23 1.82
CA GLU A 7 0.05 -1.35 3.05
C GLU A 7 0.31 -0.07 3.87
N SER A 8 -0.74 0.68 4.20
CA SER A 8 -0.67 1.96 4.90
C SER A 8 -1.39 1.88 6.26
N PRO A 9 -0.84 1.16 7.25
CA PRO A 9 -1.43 1.07 8.58
C PRO A 9 -1.38 2.43 9.29
N HIS A 10 -2.44 2.73 10.02
CA HIS A 10 -2.61 3.99 10.75
C HIS A 10 -3.39 3.77 12.04
N ALA A 11 -3.39 4.77 12.94
CA ALA A 11 -4.19 4.69 14.15
C ALA A 11 -5.68 4.92 13.83
N ALA A 12 -6.58 4.37 14.65
CA ALA A 12 -8.02 4.54 14.46
C ALA A 12 -8.46 6.01 14.45
N GLU A 13 -7.83 6.84 15.30
CA GLU A 13 -8.05 8.28 15.37
C GLU A 13 -7.60 9.05 14.12
N ASP A 14 -6.71 8.46 13.32
CA ASP A 14 -6.15 9.07 12.11
C ASP A 14 -6.92 8.72 10.84
N CYS A 15 -7.88 7.78 10.87
CA CYS A 15 -8.56 7.25 9.68
C CYS A 15 -9.08 8.35 8.75
N ASP A 16 -9.90 9.27 9.26
CA ASP A 16 -10.49 10.35 8.47
C ASP A 16 -9.43 11.28 7.88
N LYS A 17 -8.35 11.53 8.63
CA LYS A 17 -7.27 12.40 8.20
C LYS A 17 -6.49 11.75 7.05
N VAL A 18 -6.15 10.47 7.19
CA VAL A 18 -5.44 9.71 6.15
C VAL A 18 -6.27 9.65 4.87
N VAL A 19 -7.57 9.30 4.96
CA VAL A 19 -8.46 9.24 3.79
C VAL A 19 -8.54 10.59 3.07
N LYS A 20 -8.66 11.70 3.82
CA LYS A 20 -8.68 13.05 3.24
C LYS A 20 -7.38 13.41 2.53
N GLU A 21 -6.23 13.10 3.12
CA GLU A 21 -4.93 13.37 2.50
C GLU A 21 -4.72 12.53 1.23
N VAL A 22 -5.09 11.25 1.25
CA VAL A 22 -5.03 10.37 0.06
C VAL A 22 -5.97 10.89 -1.04
N HIS A 23 -7.16 11.38 -0.68
CA HIS A 23 -8.07 12.03 -1.63
C HIS A 23 -7.51 13.33 -2.20
N ALA A 24 -6.93 14.20 -1.37
CA ALA A 24 -6.30 15.44 -1.82
C ALA A 24 -5.11 15.17 -2.76
N ALA A 25 -4.38 14.08 -2.56
CA ALA A 25 -3.31 13.64 -3.44
C ALA A 25 -3.80 12.98 -4.75
N GLY A 26 -5.11 12.78 -4.91
CA GLY A 26 -5.70 12.15 -6.09
C GLY A 26 -5.63 10.61 -6.11
N TYR A 27 -5.24 9.98 -5.00
CA TYR A 27 -5.01 8.53 -4.93
C TYR A 27 -6.17 7.74 -4.31
N LEU A 28 -7.26 8.39 -3.89
CA LEU A 28 -8.33 7.72 -3.12
C LEU A 28 -8.86 6.45 -3.79
N HIS A 29 -9.08 6.50 -5.10
CA HIS A 29 -9.63 5.39 -5.88
C HIS A 29 -8.63 4.27 -6.19
N HIS A 30 -7.36 4.44 -5.82
CA HIS A 30 -6.34 3.39 -5.90
C HIS A 30 -6.24 2.56 -4.62
N PHE A 31 -6.84 3.04 -3.52
CA PHE A 31 -6.78 2.40 -2.22
C PHE A 31 -8.10 1.71 -1.87
N GLU A 32 -7.96 0.50 -1.34
CA GLU A 32 -8.99 -0.25 -0.62
C GLU A 32 -8.80 -0.03 0.88
N TRP A 33 -9.89 0.08 1.65
CA TRP A 33 -9.85 0.53 3.05
C TRP A 33 -10.44 -0.49 4.02
N GLY A 34 -9.67 -0.85 5.05
CA GLY A 34 -10.09 -1.72 6.15
C GLY A 34 -10.55 -0.97 7.40
N CYS A 35 -10.77 0.34 7.32
CA CYS A 35 -11.07 1.17 8.50
C CYS A 35 -12.35 0.74 9.23
N HIS A 36 -13.42 0.43 8.50
CA HIS A 36 -14.69 -0.03 9.08
C HIS A 36 -14.66 -1.48 9.56
N ASP A 37 -13.65 -2.25 9.15
CA ASP A 37 -13.42 -3.63 9.59
C ASP A 37 -12.47 -3.71 10.81
N GLY A 38 -11.99 -2.56 11.31
CA GLY A 38 -11.08 -2.48 12.45
C GLY A 38 -9.60 -2.71 12.11
N SER A 39 -9.26 -2.95 10.85
CA SER A 39 -7.87 -3.12 10.41
C SER A 39 -7.06 -1.81 10.43
N HIS A 40 -7.75 -0.66 10.32
CA HIS A 40 -7.12 0.67 10.25
C HIS A 40 -5.93 0.73 9.30
N CYS A 41 -6.13 0.21 8.09
CA CYS A 41 -5.13 0.11 7.05
C CYS A 41 -5.77 0.37 5.68
N GLY A 42 -5.02 1.04 4.80
CA GLY A 42 -5.34 1.15 3.39
C GLY A 42 -4.38 0.30 2.56
N TRP A 43 -4.89 -0.36 1.52
CA TRP A 43 -4.09 -1.16 0.60
C TRP A 43 -4.22 -0.67 -0.83
N ALA A 44 -3.13 -0.63 -1.57
CA ALA A 44 -3.15 -0.32 -2.99
C ALA A 44 -2.19 -1.22 -3.75
N VAL A 45 -2.58 -1.69 -4.94
CA VAL A 45 -1.65 -2.33 -5.87
C VAL A 45 -1.35 -1.37 -7.00
N VAL A 46 -0.10 -0.96 -7.11
CA VAL A 46 0.33 0.10 -8.03
C VAL A 46 1.48 -0.36 -8.92
N GLU A 47 1.64 0.30 -10.05
CA GLU A 47 2.85 0.20 -10.87
C GLU A 47 3.75 1.40 -10.58
N ALA A 48 5.02 1.14 -10.28
CA ALA A 48 5.99 2.19 -9.98
C ALA A 48 7.37 1.83 -10.54
N GLU A 49 8.24 2.83 -10.68
CA GLU A 49 9.61 2.61 -11.16
C GLU A 49 10.47 1.87 -10.14
N ASN A 50 10.22 2.12 -8.85
CA ASN A 50 10.94 1.50 -7.73
C ASN A 50 10.11 1.62 -6.45
N ARG A 51 10.59 0.98 -5.38
CA ARG A 51 9.95 0.97 -4.06
C ARG A 51 9.72 2.37 -3.48
N GLU A 52 10.67 3.29 -3.65
CA GLU A 52 10.56 4.66 -3.10
C GLU A 52 9.50 5.47 -3.84
N HIS A 53 9.39 5.32 -5.17
CA HIS A 53 8.31 5.93 -5.95
C HIS A 53 6.94 5.42 -5.48
N ALA A 54 6.76 4.11 -5.24
CA ALA A 54 5.51 3.59 -4.68
C ALA A 54 5.22 4.17 -3.28
N LYS A 55 6.25 4.31 -2.43
CA LYS A 55 6.13 4.88 -1.07
C LYS A 55 5.65 6.33 -1.07
N GLN A 56 5.93 7.11 -2.12
CA GLN A 56 5.50 8.51 -2.23
C GLN A 56 3.97 8.67 -2.35
N MET A 57 3.25 7.64 -2.81
CA MET A 57 1.79 7.63 -2.90
C MET A 57 1.11 7.58 -1.52
N VAL A 58 1.86 7.22 -0.47
CA VAL A 58 1.38 7.21 0.91
C VAL A 58 1.56 8.60 1.54
N PRO A 59 0.57 9.15 2.28
CA PRO A 59 0.71 10.42 2.97
C PRO A 59 1.87 10.42 3.97
N TRP A 60 2.58 11.54 4.10
CA TRP A 60 3.79 11.66 4.92
C TRP A 60 3.61 11.18 6.37
N MET A 61 2.43 11.44 6.97
CA MET A 61 2.12 11.11 8.35
C MET A 61 2.07 9.61 8.65
N VAL A 62 1.82 8.77 7.64
CA VAL A 62 1.73 7.30 7.79
C VAL A 62 2.76 6.57 6.93
N ARG A 63 3.54 7.32 6.13
CA ARG A 63 4.55 6.79 5.22
C ARG A 63 5.66 6.02 5.91
N GLU A 64 6.03 6.37 7.13
CA GLU A 64 7.05 5.64 7.88
C GLU A 64 6.57 4.25 8.30
N ARG A 65 5.28 4.12 8.62
CA ARG A 65 4.64 2.85 9.00
C ARG A 65 4.23 2.01 7.79
N ALA A 66 4.27 2.60 6.60
CA ALA A 66 3.85 1.94 5.38
C ALA A 66 4.81 0.83 4.96
N ARG A 67 4.24 -0.30 4.54
CA ARG A 67 4.99 -1.42 3.98
C ARG A 67 4.81 -1.45 2.48
N ILE A 68 5.93 -1.53 1.76
CA ILE A 68 5.96 -1.58 0.29
C ILE A 68 6.55 -2.91 -0.15
N VAL A 69 5.68 -3.78 -0.64
CA VAL A 69 6.02 -5.15 -1.06
C VAL A 69 6.07 -5.20 -2.57
N LYS A 70 7.21 -5.62 -3.16
CA LYS A 70 7.28 -5.88 -4.60
C LYS A 70 6.50 -7.15 -4.89
N LEU A 71 5.62 -7.11 -5.87
CA LEU A 71 4.78 -8.23 -6.26
C LEU A 71 5.32 -8.90 -7.50
N GLU A 72 5.18 -10.21 -7.55
CA GLU A 72 5.42 -11.04 -8.73
C GLU A 72 4.24 -11.99 -8.94
N LYS A 73 4.10 -12.50 -10.17
CA LYS A 73 3.14 -13.56 -10.50
C LYS A 73 3.96 -14.77 -10.94
N PHE A 74 3.61 -15.93 -10.42
CA PHE A 74 4.14 -17.21 -10.89
C PHE A 74 3.20 -17.75 -11.97
N GLU A 75 3.74 -18.15 -13.13
CA GLU A 75 2.95 -18.74 -14.22
C GLU A 75 2.76 -20.26 -14.03
N GLU A 76 3.65 -20.89 -13.27
CA GLU A 76 3.62 -22.31 -12.92
C GLU A 76 3.82 -22.46 -11.41
N VAL A 77 3.30 -23.56 -10.84
CA VAL A 77 3.52 -23.88 -9.43
C VAL A 77 4.97 -24.33 -9.28
N ASP A 78 5.86 -23.43 -8.84
CA ASP A 78 7.22 -23.79 -8.48
C ASP A 78 7.20 -24.60 -7.17
N PRO A 79 7.61 -25.89 -7.17
CA PRO A 79 7.67 -26.70 -5.95
C PRO A 79 8.74 -26.22 -4.95
N SER A 80 9.59 -25.27 -5.34
CA SER A 80 10.62 -24.67 -4.50
C SER A 80 10.45 -23.16 -4.43
N HIS A 81 9.72 -22.65 -3.43
CA HIS A 81 9.89 -21.24 -3.05
C HIS A 81 11.35 -21.01 -2.65
N PRO A 82 12.14 -20.19 -3.37
CA PRO A 82 13.46 -19.84 -2.90
C PRO A 82 13.29 -18.95 -1.68
N ASN A 83 13.56 -19.54 -0.52
CA ASN A 83 13.65 -18.84 0.76
C ASN A 83 14.88 -17.93 0.65
N ARG A 84 14.72 -16.72 0.11
CA ARG A 84 15.80 -15.78 -0.15
C ARG A 84 15.76 -14.61 0.81
#